data_AF-A0A9P7Y9P3-F1
#
_entry.id   AF-A0A9P7Y9P3-F1
#
_cell.length_a   1.000
_cell.length_b   1.000
_cell.length_c   1.000
_cell.angle_alpha   90.00
_cell.angle_beta   90.00
_cell.angle_gamma   90.00
#
_symmetry.space_group_name_H-M   'P 1'
#
loop_
_entity.id
_entity.type
_entity.pdbx_description
1 polymer ?
#
loop_
_entity_poly.entity_id
_entity_poly.type
_entity_poly.pdbx_seq_one_letter_code
_entity_poly.pdbx_strand_id
1 'polypeptide(L)'
;MTDRRRINGPSGGTSAPIFSKYLAKTPNELLERPTRSRPNNALRKMFLKTGVTPSASGSAYLELEASKNPKSTAPGLSSPSTSGLKLTCTVHGPRPLPKSAPFSPHIILTTHVKYAPFATRKRRGYLRDSSERDLGVHLETALRGVIIGDRWPKSGVEIIITILEGEEDQWWGDGIGHGNTAAAEWGMMSVLSGCITVASAAIADAGIDCVDVVAGGVAAVVKGSAKGPSPNLVLDPVPSEHKEIIAACIVGYLPSRDEITDLWVKGDIGHGNQNEDTAQSASYEELADSAVQAALGSHRVLIAALKETADVKIGRS
;
A
#
# COMPACT_ATOMS: atom_id res chain seq x y z
N MET A 1 16.26 -23.94 13.22
CA MET A 1 15.25 -24.99 13.50
C MET A 1 14.25 -25.02 12.35
N THR A 2 14.07 -26.16 11.70
CA THR A 2 13.08 -26.36 10.65
C THR A 2 11.68 -26.56 11.25
N ASP A 3 10.66 -25.93 10.66
CA ASP A 3 9.28 -26.04 11.11
C ASP A 3 8.76 -27.47 10.89
N ARG A 4 8.35 -28.17 11.96
CA ARG A 4 7.85 -29.55 11.88
C ARG A 4 6.33 -29.63 11.73
N ARG A 5 5.62 -28.50 11.77
CA ARG A 5 4.15 -28.43 11.66
C ARG A 5 3.67 -28.31 10.22
N ARG A 6 4.58 -28.12 9.25
CA ARG A 6 4.26 -27.83 7.84
C ARG A 6 5.24 -28.55 6.92
N ILE A 7 4.82 -28.70 5.66
CA ILE A 7 5.70 -29.14 4.58
C ILE A 7 6.67 -28.00 4.27
N ASN A 8 7.93 -28.18 4.63
CA ASN A 8 8.98 -27.23 4.30
C ASN A 8 9.29 -27.32 2.80
N GLY A 9 9.40 -26.18 2.14
CA GLY A 9 9.96 -26.12 0.80
C GLY A 9 11.45 -26.49 0.79
N PRO A 10 12.06 -26.60 -0.40
CA PRO A 10 13.51 -26.74 -0.51
C PRO A 10 14.22 -25.61 0.25
N SER A 11 15.41 -25.88 0.77
CA SER A 11 16.21 -24.90 1.51
C SER A 11 16.66 -23.71 0.65
N GLY A 12 16.67 -23.87 -0.67
CA GLY A 12 16.94 -22.80 -1.63
C GLY A 12 15.70 -21.94 -1.92
N GLY A 13 15.92 -20.67 -2.25
CA GLY A 13 14.86 -19.78 -2.72
C GLY A 13 14.24 -20.30 -4.03
N THR A 14 12.92 -20.21 -4.14
CA THR A 14 12.21 -20.50 -5.39
C THR A 14 12.16 -19.24 -6.25
N SER A 15 12.77 -19.27 -7.42
CA SER A 15 12.62 -18.23 -8.45
C SER A 15 11.50 -18.63 -9.42
N ALA A 16 10.80 -17.63 -9.96
CA ALA A 16 9.84 -17.88 -11.03
C ALA A 16 10.53 -18.49 -12.26
N PRO A 17 9.87 -19.39 -13.01
CA PRO A 17 10.45 -19.95 -14.23
C PRO A 17 10.66 -18.85 -15.27
N ILE A 18 11.88 -18.77 -15.81
CA ILE A 18 12.21 -17.88 -16.92
C ILE A 18 11.88 -18.61 -18.21
N PHE A 19 10.87 -18.13 -18.94
CA PHE A 19 10.51 -18.71 -20.23
C PHE A 19 11.51 -18.28 -21.31
N SER A 20 11.81 -19.17 -22.25
CA SER A 20 12.75 -18.93 -23.37
C SER A 20 12.38 -17.73 -24.24
N LYS A 21 11.08 -17.37 -24.32
CA LYS A 21 10.60 -16.15 -24.98
C LYS A 21 11.11 -14.84 -24.34
N TYR A 22 11.57 -14.89 -23.09
CA TYR A 22 12.08 -13.75 -22.35
C TYR A 22 13.61 -13.74 -22.23
N LEU A 23 14.28 -14.80 -22.72
CA LEU A 23 15.73 -14.82 -22.87
C LEU A 23 16.04 -14.11 -24.19
N ALA A 24 16.40 -12.83 -24.09
CA ALA A 24 16.77 -12.01 -25.25
C ALA A 24 17.91 -12.68 -26.03
N LYS A 25 17.72 -12.91 -27.33
CA LYS A 25 18.78 -13.44 -28.21
C LYS A 25 19.74 -12.33 -28.68
N THR A 26 19.31 -11.07 -28.59
CA THR A 26 20.08 -9.88 -28.93
C THR A 26 19.85 -8.74 -27.92
N PRO A 27 20.83 -7.85 -27.68
CA PRO A 27 20.73 -6.78 -26.68
C PRO A 27 19.66 -5.70 -26.96
N ASN A 28 19.10 -5.65 -28.18
CA ASN A 28 18.02 -4.73 -28.56
C ASN A 28 16.60 -5.26 -28.25
N GLU A 29 16.46 -6.50 -27.78
CA GLU A 29 15.17 -7.12 -27.41
C GLU A 29 14.90 -7.09 -25.89
N LEU A 30 15.68 -6.30 -25.13
CA LEU A 30 15.46 -6.15 -23.70
C LEU A 30 14.10 -5.46 -23.46
N LEU A 31 13.29 -6.05 -22.57
CA LEU A 31 12.00 -5.48 -22.17
C LEU A 31 12.21 -4.05 -21.64
N GLU A 32 11.67 -3.05 -22.35
CA GLU A 32 11.67 -1.66 -21.90
C GLU A 32 10.98 -1.54 -20.53
N ARG A 33 11.60 -0.80 -19.61
CA ARG A 33 10.97 -0.47 -18.32
C ARG A 33 9.64 0.25 -18.59
N PRO A 34 8.54 -0.10 -17.90
CA PRO A 34 7.29 0.61 -17.99
C PRO A 34 7.55 2.06 -17.61
N THR A 35 7.05 2.96 -18.43
CA THR A 35 7.03 4.38 -18.10
C THR A 35 5.63 4.74 -17.62
N ARG A 36 5.55 5.57 -16.58
CA ARG A 36 4.29 6.14 -16.13
C ARG A 36 3.56 6.79 -17.31
N SER A 37 2.34 6.33 -17.60
CA SER A 37 1.47 6.86 -18.67
C SER A 37 0.54 7.97 -18.20
N ARG A 38 0.25 8.01 -16.89
CA ARG A 38 -0.60 9.03 -16.25
C ARG A 38 0.21 10.28 -15.87
N PRO A 39 -0.41 11.48 -15.78
CA PRO A 39 0.30 12.67 -15.36
C PRO A 39 0.77 12.56 -13.89
N ASN A 40 1.72 13.42 -13.50
CA ASN A 40 2.33 13.37 -12.18
C ASN A 40 1.33 13.60 -11.03
N ASN A 41 0.27 14.38 -11.28
CA ASN A 41 -0.78 14.73 -10.33
C ASN A 41 -2.02 13.80 -10.38
N ALA A 42 -1.97 12.68 -11.11
CA ALA A 42 -3.09 11.74 -11.19
C ALA A 42 -2.81 10.43 -10.45
N LEU A 43 -3.81 9.97 -9.70
CA LEU A 43 -3.80 8.67 -9.03
C LEU A 43 -4.15 7.54 -10.00
N ARG A 44 -3.74 6.31 -9.67
CA ARG A 44 -4.23 5.12 -10.38
C ARG A 44 -5.70 4.85 -10.07
N LYS A 45 -6.37 4.09 -10.93
CA LYS A 45 -7.78 3.73 -10.70
C LYS A 45 -7.87 2.82 -9.49
N MET A 46 -8.80 3.15 -8.61
CA MET A 46 -9.06 2.45 -7.37
C MET A 46 -10.44 1.80 -7.45
N PHE A 47 -10.51 0.52 -7.10
CA PHE A 47 -11.75 -0.21 -6.89
C PHE A 47 -11.80 -0.63 -5.43
N LEU A 48 -12.86 -0.23 -4.73
CA LEU A 48 -13.07 -0.54 -3.32
C LEU A 48 -14.48 -1.12 -3.16
N LYS A 49 -14.57 -2.27 -2.48
CA LYS A 49 -15.84 -2.91 -2.15
C LYS A 49 -15.85 -3.39 -0.71
N THR A 50 -16.85 -2.98 0.04
CA THR A 50 -17.12 -3.41 1.43
C THR A 50 -18.07 -4.61 1.48
N GLY A 51 -18.11 -5.32 2.60
CA GLY A 51 -19.00 -6.46 2.82
C GLY A 51 -18.65 -7.72 2.00
N VAL A 52 -17.37 -7.92 1.67
CA VAL A 52 -16.90 -9.05 0.82
C VAL A 52 -16.85 -10.38 1.57
N THR A 53 -16.53 -10.37 2.87
CA THR A 53 -16.40 -11.57 3.71
C THR A 53 -17.52 -11.61 4.76
N PRO A 54 -18.57 -12.44 4.57
CA PRO A 54 -19.74 -12.46 5.45
C PRO A 54 -19.47 -12.95 6.88
N SER A 55 -18.39 -13.70 7.11
CA SER A 55 -18.03 -14.22 8.43
C SER A 55 -17.32 -13.21 9.33
N ALA A 56 -16.86 -12.09 8.76
CA ALA A 56 -16.25 -11.00 9.51
C ALA A 56 -17.33 -10.01 9.96
N SER A 57 -17.09 -9.28 11.06
CA SER A 57 -18.00 -8.22 11.50
C SER A 57 -18.09 -7.11 10.43
N GLY A 58 -16.96 -6.78 9.82
CA GLY A 58 -16.87 -5.94 8.63
C GLY A 58 -15.72 -6.37 7.75
N SER A 59 -15.81 -6.08 6.47
CA SER A 59 -14.79 -6.48 5.51
C SER A 59 -14.70 -5.53 4.32
N ALA A 60 -13.54 -5.47 3.70
CA ALA A 60 -13.34 -4.69 2.49
C ALA A 60 -12.28 -5.33 1.58
N TYR A 61 -12.44 -5.11 0.28
CA TYR A 61 -11.50 -5.47 -0.77
C TYR A 61 -11.11 -4.20 -1.52
N LEU A 62 -9.80 -3.98 -1.66
CA LEU A 62 -9.22 -2.85 -2.38
C LEU A 62 -8.34 -3.37 -3.52
N GLU A 63 -8.52 -2.80 -4.69
CA GLU A 63 -7.69 -3.05 -5.88
C GLU A 63 -7.24 -1.72 -6.49
N LEU A 64 -5.94 -1.61 -6.75
CA LEU A 64 -5.34 -0.51 -7.48
C LEU A 64 -4.83 -1.02 -8.83
N GLU A 65 -5.24 -0.35 -9.91
CA GLU A 65 -4.90 -0.74 -11.29
C GLU A 65 -3.37 -0.78 -11.49
N ALA A 66 -2.88 -1.88 -12.05
CA ALA A 66 -1.49 -2.04 -12.46
C ALA A 66 -1.21 -1.20 -13.73
N SER A 67 -0.04 -0.58 -13.80
CA SER A 67 0.40 0.20 -14.95
C SER A 67 0.53 -0.62 -16.26
N LYS A 68 -0.42 -0.47 -17.17
CA LYS A 68 -0.35 -1.17 -18.46
C LYS A 68 0.65 -0.49 -19.38
N ASN A 69 1.58 -1.28 -19.93
CA ASN A 69 2.47 -0.81 -20.99
C ASN A 69 1.69 -0.77 -22.32
N PRO A 70 1.42 0.41 -22.93
CA PRO A 70 0.50 0.53 -24.05
C PRO A 70 0.95 -0.20 -25.33
N LYS A 71 2.25 -0.54 -25.43
CA LYS A 71 2.84 -1.29 -26.55
C LYS A 71 2.70 -2.82 -26.42
N SER A 72 2.21 -3.34 -25.29
CA SER A 72 2.11 -4.79 -25.05
C SER A 72 0.72 -5.30 -25.43
N THR A 73 0.55 -5.70 -26.70
CA THR A 73 -0.66 -6.34 -27.23
C THR A 73 -0.59 -7.87 -27.22
N ALA A 74 0.48 -8.45 -26.66
CA ALA A 74 0.67 -9.90 -26.68
C ALA A 74 -0.27 -10.60 -25.67
N PRO A 75 -1.16 -11.51 -26.12
CA PRO A 75 -1.93 -12.35 -25.23
C PRO A 75 -0.97 -13.36 -24.58
N GLY A 76 -0.66 -13.13 -23.32
CA GLY A 76 0.22 -13.99 -22.54
C GLY A 76 -0.01 -13.74 -21.06
N LEU A 77 0.33 -14.75 -20.23
CA LEU A 77 0.34 -14.68 -18.77
C LEU A 77 0.85 -13.30 -18.33
N SER A 78 0.10 -12.63 -17.42
CA SER A 78 0.32 -11.27 -16.94
C SER A 78 1.79 -10.90 -17.05
N SER A 79 2.09 -10.06 -18.04
CA SER A 79 3.45 -9.66 -18.38
C SER A 79 4.18 -9.27 -17.09
N PRO A 80 5.49 -9.59 -16.93
CA PRO A 80 6.30 -9.26 -15.75
C PRO A 80 6.47 -7.74 -15.51
N SER A 81 5.60 -6.92 -16.11
CA SER A 81 5.78 -5.50 -16.35
C SER A 81 5.21 -4.57 -15.27
N THR A 82 4.43 -5.05 -14.30
CA THR A 82 4.03 -4.32 -13.09
C THR A 82 3.13 -5.21 -12.24
N SER A 83 3.25 -5.20 -10.92
CA SER A 83 2.19 -5.74 -10.06
C SER A 83 1.18 -4.63 -9.76
N GLY A 84 -0.09 -4.99 -9.68
CA GLY A 84 -1.11 -4.15 -9.06
C GLY A 84 -1.04 -4.29 -7.54
N LEU A 85 -1.90 -3.56 -6.84
CA LEU A 85 -2.10 -3.76 -5.40
C LEU A 85 -3.48 -4.35 -5.17
N LYS A 86 -3.56 -5.52 -4.55
CA LYS A 86 -4.84 -6.16 -4.17
C LYS A 86 -4.79 -6.58 -2.71
N LEU A 87 -5.72 -6.04 -1.93
CA LEU A 87 -5.80 -6.23 -0.50
C LEU A 87 -7.19 -6.72 -0.11
N THR A 88 -7.25 -7.64 0.83
CA THR A 88 -8.49 -7.97 1.56
C THR A 88 -8.29 -7.67 3.03
N CYS A 89 -9.29 -7.05 3.65
CA CYS A 89 -9.30 -6.70 5.06
C CYS A 89 -10.54 -7.29 5.73
N THR A 90 -10.34 -7.92 6.88
CA THR A 90 -11.41 -8.38 7.75
C THR A 90 -11.25 -7.78 9.14
N VAL A 91 -12.38 -7.33 9.69
CA VAL A 91 -12.46 -6.77 11.03
C VAL A 91 -13.27 -7.72 11.89
N HIS A 92 -12.70 -8.14 13.00
CA HIS A 92 -13.33 -9.02 13.98
C HIS A 92 -13.45 -8.30 15.31
N GLY A 93 -14.66 -7.87 15.63
CA GLY A 93 -14.93 -7.16 16.87
C GLY A 93 -16.17 -6.29 16.75
N PRO A 94 -16.49 -5.55 17.83
CA PRO A 94 -15.85 -5.58 19.15
C PRO A 94 -16.15 -6.88 19.91
N ARG A 95 -15.11 -7.62 20.32
CA ARG A 95 -15.24 -8.84 21.15
C ARG A 95 -14.81 -8.54 22.58
N PRO A 96 -15.44 -9.13 23.60
CA PRO A 96 -14.99 -8.94 24.98
C PRO A 96 -13.56 -9.46 25.16
N LEU A 97 -12.74 -8.72 25.89
CA LEU A 97 -11.38 -9.15 26.21
C LEU A 97 -11.40 -10.44 27.05
N PRO A 98 -10.39 -11.32 26.93
CA PRO A 98 -10.29 -12.51 27.75
C PRO A 98 -10.22 -12.14 29.23
N LYS A 99 -10.76 -13.00 30.11
CA LYS A 99 -10.85 -12.73 31.56
C LYS A 99 -9.50 -12.46 32.24
N SER A 100 -8.40 -12.90 31.64
CA SER A 100 -7.03 -12.66 32.11
C SER A 100 -6.44 -11.32 31.67
N ALA A 101 -7.08 -10.61 30.74
CA ALA A 101 -6.60 -9.31 30.29
C ALA A 101 -6.86 -8.24 31.36
N PRO A 102 -5.94 -7.26 31.52
CA PRO A 102 -6.16 -6.14 32.41
C PRO A 102 -7.37 -5.32 31.95
N PHE A 103 -7.99 -4.61 32.89
CA PHE A 103 -9.06 -3.67 32.57
C PHE A 103 -8.53 -2.58 31.64
N SER A 104 -9.23 -2.35 30.53
CA SER A 104 -9.00 -1.24 29.62
C SER A 104 -10.26 -0.39 29.50
N PRO A 105 -10.20 0.93 29.78
CA PRO A 105 -11.33 1.83 29.60
C PRO A 105 -11.62 2.08 28.11
N HIS A 106 -10.61 1.94 27.25
CA HIS A 106 -10.72 2.09 25.81
C HIS A 106 -10.68 0.73 25.10
N ILE A 107 -11.20 0.70 23.88
CA ILE A 107 -11.07 -0.45 22.99
C ILE A 107 -9.60 -0.76 22.69
N ILE A 108 -9.22 -2.04 22.73
CA ILE A 108 -7.88 -2.47 22.34
C ILE A 108 -7.89 -2.85 20.86
N LEU A 109 -7.11 -2.12 20.07
CA LEU A 109 -6.93 -2.39 18.65
C LEU A 109 -5.73 -3.31 18.43
N THR A 110 -5.90 -4.37 17.66
CA THR A 110 -4.79 -5.21 17.18
C THR A 110 -4.83 -5.30 15.67
N THR A 111 -3.72 -4.95 15.02
CA THR A 111 -3.58 -5.01 13.56
C THR A 111 -2.67 -6.17 13.16
N HIS A 112 -3.00 -6.82 12.04
CA HIS A 112 -2.24 -7.92 11.50
C HIS A 112 -2.16 -7.79 9.98
N VAL A 113 -1.02 -7.30 9.48
CA VAL A 113 -0.73 -7.26 8.04
C VAL A 113 0.09 -8.49 7.67
N LYS A 114 -0.34 -9.19 6.61
CA LYS A 114 0.38 -10.35 6.09
C LYS A 114 0.32 -10.42 4.57
N TYR A 115 1.47 -10.67 3.94
CA TYR A 115 1.52 -11.00 2.52
C TYR A 115 1.17 -12.46 2.31
N ALA A 116 0.30 -12.73 1.34
CA ALA A 116 0.13 -14.09 0.84
C ALA A 116 1.49 -14.58 0.29
N PRO A 117 1.82 -15.88 0.41
CA PRO A 117 3.12 -16.40 -0.06
C PRO A 117 3.39 -16.14 -1.55
N PHE A 118 2.34 -15.92 -2.34
CA PHE A 118 2.39 -15.64 -3.79
C PHE A 118 2.20 -14.16 -4.13
N ALA A 119 2.04 -13.27 -3.15
CA ALA A 119 1.73 -11.85 -3.39
C ALA A 119 2.87 -11.10 -4.08
N THR A 120 4.09 -11.62 -3.93
CA THR A 120 5.33 -11.08 -4.49
C THR A 120 5.97 -12.12 -5.39
N ARG A 121 6.77 -11.69 -6.36
CA ARG A 121 7.58 -12.51 -7.27
C ARG A 121 8.51 -13.46 -6.50
N LYS A 122 9.10 -12.96 -5.41
CA LYS A 122 9.80 -13.81 -4.44
C LYS A 122 8.78 -14.36 -3.46
N ARG A 123 8.69 -15.69 -3.37
CA ARG A 123 7.78 -16.36 -2.46
C ARG A 123 8.08 -15.94 -1.02
N ARG A 124 7.08 -15.39 -0.31
CA ARG A 124 7.21 -15.00 1.10
C ARG A 124 6.92 -16.15 2.06
N GLY A 125 7.50 -16.06 3.26
CA GLY A 125 7.25 -17.00 4.34
C GLY A 125 5.82 -16.89 4.87
N TYR A 126 5.33 -17.94 5.54
CA TYR A 126 4.02 -17.87 6.21
C TYR A 126 4.08 -17.06 7.52
N LEU A 127 5.25 -17.06 8.18
CA LEU A 127 5.49 -16.29 9.38
C LEU A 127 5.59 -14.82 9.03
N ARG A 128 5.27 -13.95 10.00
CA ARG A 128 5.39 -12.51 9.80
C ARG A 128 6.85 -12.07 9.76
N ASP A 129 7.22 -11.43 8.67
CA ASP A 129 8.51 -10.80 8.46
C ASP A 129 8.59 -9.47 9.27
N SER A 130 9.77 -8.87 9.40
CA SER A 130 9.92 -7.59 10.12
C SER A 130 9.14 -6.46 9.46
N SER A 131 9.23 -6.32 8.13
CA SER A 131 8.50 -5.29 7.37
C SER A 131 6.98 -5.42 7.51
N GLU A 132 6.46 -6.65 7.64
CA GLU A 132 5.03 -6.89 7.89
C GLU A 132 4.60 -6.47 9.30
N ARG A 133 5.50 -6.55 10.29
CA ARG A 133 5.26 -6.05 11.64
C ARG A 133 5.28 -4.53 11.67
N ASP A 134 6.24 -3.93 10.96
CA ASP A 134 6.37 -2.47 10.86
C ASP A 134 5.10 -1.87 10.23
N LEU A 135 4.60 -2.46 9.13
CA LEU A 135 3.31 -2.12 8.53
C LEU A 135 2.13 -2.23 9.51
N GLY A 136 2.12 -3.25 10.37
CA GLY A 136 1.11 -3.42 11.41
C GLY A 136 1.13 -2.29 12.44
N VAL A 137 2.31 -1.90 12.92
CA VAL A 137 2.48 -0.79 13.89
C VAL A 137 2.03 0.55 13.29
N HIS A 138 2.40 0.84 12.05
CA HIS A 138 1.94 2.04 11.34
C HIS A 138 0.42 2.05 11.16
N LEU A 139 -0.16 0.92 10.71
CA LEU A 139 -1.60 0.78 10.58
C LEU A 139 -2.33 0.96 11.92
N GLU A 140 -1.78 0.43 13.01
CA GLU A 140 -2.38 0.58 14.34
C GLU A 140 -2.36 2.05 14.78
N THR A 141 -1.25 2.74 14.55
CA THR A 141 -1.07 4.16 14.86
C THR A 141 -2.05 5.02 14.06
N ALA A 142 -2.15 4.77 12.75
CA ALA A 142 -3.06 5.48 11.86
C ALA A 142 -4.54 5.34 12.23
N LEU A 143 -4.95 4.18 12.78
CA LEU A 143 -6.35 3.88 13.12
C LEU A 143 -6.72 4.23 14.56
N ARG A 144 -5.74 4.30 15.47
CA ARG A 144 -6.00 4.60 16.88
C ARG A 144 -6.64 5.97 17.09
N GLY A 145 -6.25 6.97 16.29
CA GLY A 145 -6.84 8.32 16.32
C GLY A 145 -8.24 8.42 15.69
N VAL A 146 -8.71 7.37 15.01
CA VAL A 146 -9.94 7.38 14.22
C VAL A 146 -11.11 6.78 14.98
N ILE A 147 -10.85 5.76 15.79
CA ILE A 147 -11.87 4.99 16.52
C ILE A 147 -12.22 5.67 17.84
N ILE A 148 -13.51 5.79 18.15
CA ILE A 148 -13.98 6.31 19.45
C ILE A 148 -13.86 5.19 20.50
N GLY A 149 -12.68 5.08 21.11
CA GLY A 149 -12.35 3.99 22.03
C GLY A 149 -13.23 3.91 23.28
N ASP A 150 -13.78 5.02 23.74
CA ASP A 150 -14.58 5.13 24.98
C ASP A 150 -15.94 4.43 24.91
N ARG A 151 -16.47 4.23 23.69
CA ARG A 151 -17.77 3.58 23.51
C ARG A 151 -17.73 2.08 23.76
N TRP A 152 -16.54 1.47 23.74
CA TRP A 152 -16.36 0.02 23.82
C TRP A 152 -15.33 -0.38 24.90
N PRO A 153 -15.62 -0.16 26.20
CA PRO A 153 -14.73 -0.55 27.28
C PRO A 153 -14.63 -2.08 27.39
N LYS A 154 -13.46 -2.59 27.79
CA LYS A 154 -13.17 -4.04 27.90
C LYS A 154 -13.40 -4.82 26.60
N SER A 155 -13.36 -4.16 25.45
CA SER A 155 -13.49 -4.80 24.14
C SER A 155 -12.17 -4.76 23.37
N GLY A 156 -11.98 -5.75 22.52
CA GLY A 156 -10.89 -5.83 21.55
C GLY A 156 -11.44 -5.91 20.13
N VAL A 157 -10.76 -5.24 19.21
CA VAL A 157 -10.99 -5.32 17.77
C VAL A 157 -9.73 -5.77 17.09
N GLU A 158 -9.85 -6.82 16.28
CA GLU A 158 -8.75 -7.37 15.51
C GLU A 158 -8.96 -7.07 14.03
N ILE A 159 -7.99 -6.41 13.41
CA ILE A 159 -7.99 -6.03 11.99
C ILE A 159 -6.94 -6.86 11.29
N ILE A 160 -7.38 -7.69 10.36
CA ILE A 160 -6.50 -8.62 9.63
C ILE A 160 -6.52 -8.21 8.16
N ILE A 161 -5.36 -7.78 7.66
CA ILE A 161 -5.16 -7.48 6.24
C ILE A 161 -4.31 -8.57 5.62
N THR A 162 -4.83 -9.16 4.55
CA THR A 162 -4.08 -10.08 3.69
C THR A 162 -3.81 -9.40 2.35
N ILE A 163 -2.54 -9.23 2.02
CA ILE A 163 -2.09 -8.69 0.74
C ILE A 163 -2.07 -9.86 -0.25
N LEU A 164 -2.94 -9.80 -1.26
CA LEU A 164 -3.08 -10.84 -2.28
C LEU A 164 -2.10 -10.61 -3.44
N GLU A 165 -1.92 -9.36 -3.82
CA GLU A 165 -0.95 -8.91 -4.81
C GLU A 165 -0.26 -7.67 -4.24
N GLY A 166 1.05 -7.76 -4.05
CA GLY A 166 1.87 -6.71 -3.47
C GLY A 166 2.62 -5.93 -4.54
N GLU A 167 2.68 -4.62 -4.37
CA GLU A 167 3.50 -3.76 -5.21
C GLU A 167 4.98 -3.96 -4.89
N GLU A 168 5.81 -4.20 -5.92
CA GLU A 168 7.25 -4.44 -5.77
C GLU A 168 8.12 -3.31 -6.28
N ASP A 169 9.26 -3.13 -5.61
CA ASP A 169 10.24 -2.07 -5.90
C ASP A 169 11.01 -2.26 -7.21
N GLN A 170 11.33 -3.51 -7.55
CA GLN A 170 12.30 -3.79 -8.59
C GLN A 170 11.64 -4.00 -9.95
N TRP A 171 12.18 -3.37 -10.99
CA TRP A 171 11.90 -3.76 -12.36
C TRP A 171 12.58 -5.10 -12.67
N TRP A 172 11.88 -6.02 -13.33
CA TRP A 172 12.43 -7.35 -13.66
C TRP A 172 13.73 -7.28 -14.48
N GLY A 173 13.88 -6.26 -15.34
CA GLY A 173 15.06 -6.08 -16.19
C GLY A 173 16.33 -5.62 -15.47
N ASP A 174 16.23 -5.05 -14.26
CA ASP A 174 17.40 -4.56 -13.53
C ASP A 174 18.18 -5.69 -12.82
N GLY A 175 17.54 -6.84 -12.61
CA GLY A 175 18.10 -7.97 -11.87
C GLY A 175 19.18 -8.77 -12.62
N ILE A 176 19.46 -8.45 -13.89
CA ILE A 176 20.42 -9.20 -14.73
C ILE A 176 21.87 -8.70 -14.53
N GLY A 177 22.10 -7.52 -13.94
CA GLY A 177 23.45 -6.92 -13.89
C GLY A 177 23.82 -6.11 -12.65
N HIS A 178 22.95 -5.96 -11.65
CA HIS A 178 23.29 -5.25 -10.41
C HIS A 178 23.13 -6.17 -9.20
N GLY A 179 24.27 -6.50 -8.59
CA GLY A 179 24.32 -7.17 -7.30
C GLY A 179 23.60 -6.32 -6.25
N ASN A 180 22.63 -6.94 -5.58
CA ASN A 180 22.03 -6.59 -4.29
C ASN A 180 22.23 -5.14 -3.82
N THR A 181 21.84 -4.15 -4.62
CA THR A 181 21.63 -2.79 -4.12
C THR A 181 20.43 -2.87 -3.19
N ALA A 182 20.61 -2.43 -1.95
CA ALA A 182 19.61 -2.49 -0.89
C ALA A 182 18.24 -2.15 -1.49
N ALA A 183 17.34 -3.13 -1.52
CA ALA A 183 16.00 -2.96 -2.06
C ALA A 183 15.35 -1.84 -1.25
N ALA A 184 15.34 -0.64 -1.81
CA ALA A 184 14.73 0.49 -1.15
C ALA A 184 13.24 0.19 -1.13
N GLU A 185 12.74 -0.21 0.04
CA GLU A 185 11.36 -0.66 0.28
C GLU A 185 10.37 0.51 0.09
N TRP A 186 10.17 0.98 -1.14
CA TRP A 186 9.27 2.08 -1.51
C TRP A 186 7.84 1.57 -1.70
N GLY A 187 7.68 0.38 -2.26
CA GLY A 187 6.41 -0.31 -2.49
C GLY A 187 5.68 -0.62 -1.18
N MET A 188 6.41 -0.76 -0.07
CA MET A 188 5.83 -0.85 1.26
C MET A 188 4.97 0.37 1.61
N MET A 189 5.37 1.58 1.20
CA MET A 189 4.62 2.81 1.50
C MET A 189 3.29 2.85 0.72
N SER A 190 3.30 2.42 -0.55
CA SER A 190 2.07 2.22 -1.34
C SER A 190 1.14 1.18 -0.71
N VAL A 191 1.70 0.05 -0.27
CA VAL A 191 0.94 -1.00 0.42
C VAL A 191 0.30 -0.47 1.70
N LEU A 192 1.05 0.29 2.52
CA LEU A 192 0.53 0.87 3.76
C LEU A 192 -0.63 1.85 3.51
N SER A 193 -0.53 2.69 2.48
CA SER A 193 -1.63 3.60 2.08
C SER A 193 -2.90 2.82 1.72
N GLY A 194 -2.73 1.73 0.95
CA GLY A 194 -3.81 0.80 0.66
C GLY A 194 -4.38 0.15 1.93
N CYS A 195 -3.51 -0.27 2.86
CA CYS A 195 -3.88 -0.86 4.14
C CYS A 195 -4.74 0.09 5.00
N ILE A 196 -4.35 1.37 5.10
CA ILE A 196 -5.11 2.38 5.86
C ILE A 196 -6.51 2.56 5.25
N THR A 197 -6.57 2.74 3.93
CA THR A 197 -7.84 2.98 3.22
C THR A 197 -8.79 1.79 3.30
N VAL A 198 -8.28 0.57 3.08
CA VAL A 198 -9.11 -0.65 3.15
C VAL A 198 -9.54 -0.98 4.58
N ALA A 199 -8.69 -0.72 5.58
CA ALA A 199 -9.05 -0.91 6.98
C ALA A 199 -10.14 0.07 7.41
N SER A 200 -10.03 1.35 7.04
CA SER A 200 -11.07 2.34 7.33
C SER A 200 -12.42 1.93 6.74
N ALA A 201 -12.43 1.41 5.51
CA ALA A 201 -13.64 0.90 4.88
C ALA A 201 -14.23 -0.30 5.64
N ALA A 202 -13.40 -1.24 6.05
CA ALA A 202 -13.83 -2.43 6.78
C ALA A 202 -14.31 -2.13 8.21
N ILE A 203 -13.72 -1.15 8.89
CA ILE A 203 -14.16 -0.67 10.22
C ILE A 203 -15.54 -0.02 10.10
N ALA A 204 -15.73 0.84 9.09
CA ALA A 204 -17.02 1.47 8.83
C ALA A 204 -18.10 0.44 8.46
N ASP A 205 -17.75 -0.59 7.66
CA ASP A 205 -18.65 -1.71 7.35
C ASP A 205 -19.04 -2.53 8.59
N ALA A 206 -18.12 -2.67 9.55
CA ALA A 206 -18.37 -3.33 10.84
C ALA A 206 -19.30 -2.55 11.78
N GLY A 207 -19.60 -1.28 11.47
CA GLY A 207 -20.41 -0.42 12.33
C GLY A 207 -19.69 -0.03 13.62
N ILE A 208 -18.36 0.00 13.61
CA ILE A 208 -17.57 0.53 14.73
C ILE A 208 -17.62 2.05 14.66
N ASP A 209 -17.88 2.68 15.81
CA ASP A 209 -17.97 4.12 15.90
C ASP A 209 -16.61 4.80 15.68
N CYS A 210 -16.52 5.55 14.58
CA CYS A 210 -15.37 6.35 14.20
C CYS A 210 -15.71 7.84 14.22
N VAL A 211 -14.69 8.67 14.46
CA VAL A 211 -14.82 10.14 14.38
C VAL A 211 -14.96 10.59 12.93
N ASP A 212 -14.20 9.97 12.03
CA ASP A 212 -14.23 10.17 10.57
C ASP A 212 -13.64 8.91 9.90
N VAL A 213 -13.60 8.86 8.57
CA VAL A 213 -12.90 7.82 7.81
C VAL A 213 -11.52 8.31 7.38
N VAL A 214 -10.51 7.45 7.53
CA VAL A 214 -9.13 7.78 7.19
C VAL A 214 -8.78 7.26 5.79
N ALA A 215 -8.08 8.08 5.02
CA ALA A 215 -7.56 7.70 3.71
C ALA A 215 -6.02 7.74 3.72
N GLY A 216 -5.42 6.73 3.09
CA GLY A 216 -3.99 6.71 2.83
C GLY A 216 -3.65 7.43 1.54
N GLY A 217 -2.56 8.19 1.56
CA GLY A 217 -1.99 8.85 0.38
C GLY A 217 -0.48 8.69 0.34
N VAL A 218 0.07 8.52 -0.86
CA VAL A 218 1.52 8.43 -1.09
C VAL A 218 1.92 9.42 -2.16
N ALA A 219 3.01 10.12 -1.92
CA ALA A 219 3.71 10.93 -2.91
C ALA A 219 5.20 10.61 -2.90
N ALA A 220 5.88 10.83 -4.03
CA ALA A 220 7.32 10.68 -4.12
C ALA A 220 7.95 11.74 -5.01
N VAL A 221 9.19 12.07 -4.67
CA VAL A 221 10.09 12.85 -5.51
C VAL A 221 10.90 11.89 -6.37
N VAL A 222 10.70 11.97 -7.67
CA VAL A 222 11.35 11.14 -8.67
C VAL A 222 12.37 11.98 -9.42
N LYS A 223 13.54 11.40 -9.70
CA LYS A 223 14.53 12.07 -10.55
C LYS A 223 14.02 12.18 -11.98
N GLY A 224 14.09 13.38 -12.57
CA GLY A 224 13.63 13.63 -13.93
C GLY A 224 14.25 12.69 -14.96
N SER A 225 13.42 12.20 -15.90
CA SER A 225 13.87 11.44 -17.07
C SER A 225 13.97 12.37 -18.27
N ALA A 226 15.17 12.50 -18.86
CA ALA A 226 15.59 13.05 -20.18
C ALA A 226 14.96 14.35 -20.76
N LYS A 227 13.79 14.81 -20.30
CA LYS A 227 13.06 16.00 -20.76
C LYS A 227 13.19 17.21 -19.82
N GLY A 228 13.95 17.08 -18.73
CA GLY A 228 14.28 18.17 -17.81
C GLY A 228 15.15 17.67 -16.65
N PRO A 229 16.10 18.49 -16.14
CA PRO A 229 16.99 18.11 -15.03
C PRO A 229 16.34 18.23 -13.64
N SER A 230 15.13 18.80 -13.53
CA SER A 230 14.48 19.05 -12.24
C SER A 230 13.87 17.76 -11.63
N PRO A 231 13.93 17.60 -10.31
CA PRO A 231 13.18 16.57 -9.62
C PRO A 231 11.68 16.80 -9.82
N ASN A 232 10.94 15.71 -10.08
CA ASN A 232 9.49 15.77 -10.31
C ASN A 232 8.76 15.15 -9.12
N LEU A 233 7.81 15.90 -8.58
CA LEU A 233 6.88 15.41 -7.57
C LEU A 233 5.76 14.62 -8.23
N VAL A 234 5.52 13.41 -7.73
CA VAL A 234 4.58 12.45 -8.32
C VAL A 234 3.64 11.93 -7.23
N LEU A 235 2.33 12.02 -7.50
CA LEU A 235 1.29 11.41 -6.68
C LEU A 235 1.18 9.93 -7.03
N ASP A 236 1.03 9.10 -6.00
CA ASP A 236 0.84 7.66 -6.14
C ASP A 236 1.93 7.02 -7.02
N PRO A 237 3.18 6.98 -6.53
CA PRO A 237 4.30 6.44 -7.28
C PRO A 237 4.18 4.93 -7.41
N VAL A 238 4.54 4.41 -8.59
CA VAL A 238 4.77 2.97 -8.77
C VAL A 238 6.27 2.77 -8.91
N PRO A 239 6.95 2.08 -7.97
CA PRO A 239 8.40 1.94 -8.01
C PRO A 239 8.92 1.37 -9.34
N SER A 240 8.18 0.41 -9.92
CA SER A 240 8.53 -0.18 -11.21
C SER A 240 8.52 0.82 -12.39
N GLU A 241 7.76 1.92 -12.30
CA GLU A 241 7.68 2.96 -13.34
C GLU A 241 8.86 3.94 -13.31
N HIS A 242 9.60 3.99 -12.19
CA HIS A 242 10.58 5.03 -11.92
C HIS A 242 11.97 4.42 -11.78
N LYS A 243 12.97 5.06 -12.40
CA LYS A 243 14.37 4.57 -12.32
C LYS A 243 14.98 4.80 -10.95
N GLU A 244 14.69 5.95 -10.36
CA GLU A 244 15.31 6.43 -9.12
C GLU A 244 14.28 7.29 -8.39
N ILE A 245 13.83 6.80 -7.24
CA ILE A 245 13.01 7.54 -6.28
C ILE A 245 13.97 8.11 -5.23
N ILE A 246 13.94 9.42 -5.05
CA ILE A 246 14.83 10.15 -4.14
C ILE A 246 14.23 10.08 -2.73
N ALA A 247 12.94 10.39 -2.63
CA ALA A 247 12.20 10.34 -1.40
C ALA A 247 10.72 10.06 -1.64
N ALA A 248 10.05 9.55 -0.62
CA ALA A 248 8.63 9.29 -0.61
C ALA A 248 8.03 9.59 0.77
N CYS A 249 6.78 9.99 0.77
CA CYS A 249 5.99 10.28 1.96
C CYS A 249 4.66 9.57 1.86
N ILE A 250 4.25 8.96 2.96
CA ILE A 250 2.91 8.44 3.17
C ILE A 250 2.26 9.21 4.32
N VAL A 251 0.98 9.55 4.11
CA VAL A 251 0.11 10.13 5.13
C VAL A 251 -1.14 9.27 5.31
N GLY A 252 -1.55 9.09 6.56
CA GLY A 252 -2.94 8.78 6.93
C GLY A 252 -3.64 10.09 7.27
N TYR A 253 -4.66 10.46 6.51
CA TYR A 253 -5.29 11.78 6.61
C TYR A 253 -6.80 11.66 6.86
N LEU A 254 -7.32 12.54 7.73
CA LEU A 254 -8.73 12.68 8.13
C LEU A 254 -9.32 13.96 7.49
N PRO A 255 -10.00 13.85 6.33
CA PRO A 255 -10.41 15.02 5.57
C PRO A 255 -11.43 15.92 6.25
N SER A 256 -12.28 15.38 7.13
CA SER A 256 -13.30 16.19 7.81
C SER A 256 -12.71 17.03 8.95
N ARG A 257 -11.53 16.65 9.46
CA ARG A 257 -10.86 17.31 10.59
C ARG A 257 -9.58 18.04 10.21
N ASP A 258 -9.08 17.84 8.99
CA ASP A 258 -7.79 18.37 8.54
C ASP A 258 -6.64 17.92 9.46
N GLU A 259 -6.66 16.64 9.82
CA GLU A 259 -5.70 16.04 10.76
C GLU A 259 -4.95 14.86 10.11
N ILE A 260 -3.65 14.78 10.38
CA ILE A 260 -2.79 13.66 9.96
C ILE A 260 -2.67 12.68 11.14
N THR A 261 -3.05 11.41 10.93
CA THR A 261 -2.99 10.36 11.96
C THR A 261 -1.68 9.61 11.97
N ASP A 262 -1.07 9.44 10.80
CA ASP A 262 0.24 8.81 10.63
C ASP A 262 0.99 9.51 9.50
N LEU A 263 2.29 9.73 9.69
CA LEU A 263 3.18 10.36 8.72
C LEU A 263 4.48 9.55 8.70
N TRP A 264 4.82 9.02 7.53
CA TRP A 264 6.08 8.34 7.35
C TRP A 264 6.78 8.80 6.08
N VAL A 265 7.96 9.35 6.28
CA VAL A 265 8.83 9.90 5.23
C VAL A 265 10.09 9.03 5.15
N LYS A 266 10.52 8.75 3.92
CA LYS A 266 11.73 7.99 3.62
C LYS A 266 12.48 8.66 2.47
N GLY A 267 13.80 8.64 2.53
CA GLY A 267 14.66 9.27 1.54
C GLY A 267 15.20 10.61 2.03
N ASP A 268 16.10 11.18 1.25
CA ASP A 268 16.79 12.41 1.59
C ASP A 268 16.49 13.49 0.54
N ILE A 269 15.88 14.56 1.00
CA ILE A 269 15.55 15.76 0.26
C ILE A 269 16.26 16.94 0.95
N GLY A 270 17.57 17.02 0.80
CA GLY A 270 18.40 18.11 1.31
C GLY A 270 19.83 17.98 0.77
N HIS A 271 20.64 19.01 0.56
CA HIS A 271 20.48 20.46 0.61
C HIS A 271 20.92 20.97 -0.77
N GLY A 272 20.06 21.67 -1.52
CA GLY A 272 20.56 22.47 -2.63
C GLY A 272 21.48 23.54 -2.04
N ASN A 273 22.77 23.54 -2.41
CA ASN A 273 23.63 24.68 -2.13
C ASN A 273 22.87 25.93 -2.58
N GLN A 274 22.71 26.91 -1.69
CA GLN A 274 21.97 28.17 -1.92
C GLN A 274 22.55 29.05 -3.05
N ASN A 275 23.44 28.51 -3.89
CA ASN A 275 24.30 29.25 -4.81
C ASN A 275 24.12 28.89 -6.30
N GLU A 276 23.06 28.17 -6.70
CA GLU A 276 22.70 28.13 -8.13
C GLU A 276 21.21 28.43 -8.34
N ASP A 277 20.99 29.48 -9.12
CA ASP A 277 19.70 30.07 -9.46
C ASP A 277 18.71 29.05 -10.04
N THR A 278 17.50 29.03 -9.45
CA THR A 278 16.22 28.72 -10.11
C THR A 278 16.02 27.29 -10.67
N ALA A 279 15.90 26.29 -9.78
CA ALA A 279 15.05 25.11 -10.05
C ALA A 279 14.52 24.54 -8.73
N GLN A 280 13.19 24.50 -8.57
CA GLN A 280 12.43 24.03 -7.41
C GLN A 280 13.08 22.82 -6.72
N SER A 281 13.73 23.08 -5.58
CA SER A 281 14.14 22.01 -4.67
C SER A 281 12.88 21.57 -3.94
N ALA A 282 12.36 20.37 -4.23
CA ALA A 282 11.19 19.85 -3.54
C ALA A 282 11.44 19.88 -2.02
N SER A 283 10.53 20.43 -1.23
CA SER A 283 10.65 20.42 0.23
C SER A 283 9.92 19.21 0.82
N TYR A 284 10.25 18.84 2.07
CA TYR A 284 9.49 17.80 2.79
C TYR A 284 8.03 18.21 3.03
N GLU A 285 7.76 19.51 3.15
CA GLU A 285 6.41 20.05 3.31
C GLU A 285 5.60 19.87 2.02
N GLU A 286 6.15 20.26 0.86
CA GLU A 286 5.51 20.06 -0.44
C GLU A 286 5.23 18.58 -0.74
N LEU A 287 6.14 17.71 -0.30
CA LEU A 287 5.98 16.26 -0.42
C LEU A 287 4.83 15.74 0.47
N ALA A 288 4.72 16.24 1.71
CA ALA A 288 3.63 15.90 2.61
C ALA A 288 2.28 16.42 2.08
N ASP A 289 2.22 17.67 1.61
CA ASP A 289 1.03 18.27 1.00
C ASP A 289 0.55 17.47 -0.22
N SER A 290 1.50 17.01 -1.04
CA SER A 290 1.20 16.14 -2.17
C SER A 290 0.66 14.77 -1.73
N ALA A 291 1.22 14.19 -0.66
CA ALA A 291 0.68 12.97 -0.09
C ALA A 291 -0.76 13.18 0.44
N VAL A 292 -1.07 14.34 1.03
CA VAL A 292 -2.42 14.72 1.45
C VAL A 292 -3.36 14.85 0.25
N GLN A 293 -2.92 15.46 -0.85
CA GLN A 293 -3.70 15.51 -2.10
C GLN A 293 -4.00 14.10 -2.63
N ALA A 294 -3.05 13.17 -2.54
CA ALA A 294 -3.28 11.78 -2.89
C ALA A 294 -4.31 11.10 -1.96
N ALA A 295 -4.22 11.34 -0.65
CA ALA A 295 -5.18 10.82 0.33
C ALA A 295 -6.60 11.35 0.08
N LEU A 296 -6.74 12.64 -0.25
CA LEU A 296 -8.02 13.25 -0.62
C LEU A 296 -8.64 12.58 -1.86
N GLY A 297 -7.83 12.19 -2.84
CA GLY A 297 -8.31 11.44 -3.99
C GLY A 297 -8.81 10.04 -3.63
N SER A 298 -8.07 9.31 -2.78
CA SER A 298 -8.48 8.01 -2.24
C SER A 298 -9.77 8.10 -1.41
N HIS A 299 -9.92 9.16 -0.61
CA HIS A 299 -11.08 9.40 0.24
C HIS A 299 -12.39 9.52 -0.55
N ARG A 300 -12.36 10.13 -1.75
CA ARG A 300 -13.56 10.25 -2.59
C ARG A 300 -14.12 8.88 -2.99
N VAL A 301 -13.24 7.94 -3.32
CA VAL A 301 -13.62 6.56 -3.66
C VAL A 301 -14.12 5.83 -2.42
N LEU A 302 -13.45 6.02 -1.27
CA LEU A 302 -13.86 5.47 0.02
C LEU A 302 -15.29 5.87 0.41
N ILE A 303 -15.60 7.16 0.35
CA ILE A 303 -16.94 7.68 0.67
C ILE A 303 -18.00 7.15 -0.31
N ALA A 304 -17.68 7.08 -1.60
CA ALA A 304 -18.60 6.55 -2.60
C ALA A 304 -18.96 5.08 -2.33
N ALA A 305 -17.96 4.24 -2.05
CA ALA A 305 -18.17 2.82 -1.74
C ALA A 305 -18.96 2.60 -0.44
N LEU A 306 -18.72 3.42 0.58
CA LEU A 306 -19.45 3.36 1.85
C LEU A 306 -20.90 3.79 1.68
N LYS A 307 -21.18 4.84 0.90
CA LYS A 307 -22.55 5.26 0.57
C LYS A 307 -23.31 4.18 -0.17
N GLU A 308 -22.70 3.57 -1.20
CA GLU A 308 -23.29 2.44 -1.92
C GLU A 308 -23.65 1.29 -0.97
N THR A 309 -22.75 0.98 -0.03
CA THR A 309 -22.98 -0.08 0.94
C THR A 309 -24.08 0.27 1.94
N ALA A 310 -24.14 1.53 2.38
CA ALA A 310 -25.20 2.01 3.25
C ALA A 310 -26.56 1.91 2.54
N ASP A 311 -26.66 2.32 1.28
CA ASP A 311 -27.88 2.24 0.48
C ASP A 311 -28.34 0.78 0.31
N VAL A 312 -27.40 -0.15 0.05
CA VAL A 312 -27.70 -1.58 -0.04
C VAL A 312 -28.18 -2.16 1.30
N LYS A 313 -27.61 -1.73 2.43
CA LYS A 313 -28.03 -2.18 3.77
C LYS A 313 -29.40 -1.62 4.14
N ILE A 314 -29.66 -0.34 3.86
CA ILE A 314 -30.94 0.32 4.13
C ILE A 314 -32.04 -0.26 3.25
N GLY A 315 -31.80 -0.46 1.95
CA GLY A 315 -32.79 -1.03 1.04
C GLY A 315 -33.11 -2.51 1.25
N ARG A 316 -32.34 -3.21 2.10
CA ARG A 316 -32.61 -4.60 2.53
C ARG A 316 -33.34 -4.67 3.87
N SER A 317 -33.43 -3.56 4.62
CA SER A 317 -34.16 -3.47 5.89
C SER A 317 -35.63 -3.11 5.67
#